data_AF-A0A6B0GG47-F1
#
_entry.id   AF-A0A6B0GG47-F1
#
_cell.length_a   1.000
_cell.length_b   1.000
_cell.length_c   1.000
_cell.angle_alpha   90.00
_cell.angle_beta   90.00
_cell.angle_gamma   90.00
#
_symmetry.space_group_name_H-M   'P 1'
#
loop_
_entity.id
_entity.type
_entity.pdbx_description
1 polymer ?
#
loop_
_entity_poly.entity_id
_entity_poly.type
_entity_poly.pdbx_seq_one_letter_code
_entity_poly.pdbx_strand_id
1 'polypeptide(L)'
;MSESSPQPDRENSTSDGEEFALEEFFVAPWGLANEERPLHLLWEGEIQELELRLAEPVELVDGYNISGDIADFTVESPEDGGNHKLIRIHQSDFLVPGYFNTKFKIPEIFENAMSGQPIQARFILGNGETRELNSQTFTIRPQLKLLDSPQEIILNDDDESVILPIHMQYIGFGMAEVEMDIEGEGDLISEGESIHHDILRAMAESGIATKESEKLGPIPEDWKQDHGVEIPDKELRELGDEIRELAFEDKLREEFDDATLEWIAEALEKGDDHEADIYEHIEVMLLDSILNAVDRHPAENVRITNPNAHLEIESRVREFVLSYELKDKVGNEYQSIRVPIDIKDERSDGGILEVEVETKWDHHKLNPDEILGQLEDEI
;
A
#
# COMPACT_ATOMS: atom_id res chain seq x y z
N MET A 1 -4.98 -36.76 -56.24
CA MET A 1 -5.43 -35.99 -55.07
C MET A 1 -4.19 -35.87 -54.19
N SER A 2 -3.17 -35.08 -54.51
CA SER A 2 -3.15 -33.69 -54.99
C SER A 2 -3.86 -32.78 -54.01
N GLU A 3 -3.15 -32.41 -52.95
CA GLU A 3 -3.24 -31.08 -52.37
C GLU A 3 -1.88 -30.76 -51.74
N SER A 4 -1.21 -29.84 -52.41
CA SER A 4 0.12 -29.33 -52.15
C SER A 4 -0.04 -28.16 -51.18
N SER A 5 0.58 -28.24 -50.01
CA SER A 5 0.72 -27.06 -49.14
C SER A 5 1.85 -26.17 -49.69
N PRO A 6 1.60 -24.86 -49.91
CA PRO A 6 2.61 -23.95 -50.41
C PRO A 6 3.64 -23.65 -49.31
N GLN A 7 4.91 -23.95 -49.60
CA GLN A 7 6.04 -23.34 -48.90
C GLN A 7 6.10 -21.87 -49.31
N PRO A 8 6.33 -20.92 -48.39
CA PRO A 8 6.67 -19.57 -48.79
C PRO A 8 8.08 -19.58 -49.38
N ASP A 9 8.17 -19.02 -50.58
CA ASP A 9 9.39 -18.88 -51.38
C ASP A 9 10.48 -18.16 -50.58
N ARG A 10 11.60 -18.87 -50.36
CA ARG A 10 12.88 -18.25 -50.07
C ARG A 10 13.41 -17.64 -51.36
N GLU A 11 13.05 -16.40 -51.63
CA GLU A 11 13.84 -15.59 -52.56
C GLU A 11 15.08 -15.07 -51.84
N ASN A 12 16.21 -15.70 -52.18
CA ASN A 12 17.53 -15.12 -52.02
C ASN A 12 17.61 -13.81 -52.81
N SER A 13 17.55 -12.68 -52.14
CA SER A 13 18.19 -11.45 -52.60
C SER A 13 19.42 -11.20 -51.72
N THR A 14 20.57 -11.59 -52.23
CA THR A 14 21.87 -11.11 -51.77
C THR A 14 21.96 -9.61 -51.99
N SER A 15 21.82 -8.83 -50.91
CA SER A 15 22.50 -7.55 -50.76
C SER A 15 23.33 -7.62 -49.48
N ASP A 16 24.66 -7.62 -49.63
CA ASP A 16 25.61 -7.41 -48.54
C ASP A 16 25.45 -5.98 -48.00
N GLY A 17 24.49 -5.81 -47.09
CA GLY A 17 24.34 -4.66 -46.22
C GLY A 17 23.99 -5.22 -44.85
N GLU A 18 24.69 -4.79 -43.81
CA GLU A 18 24.44 -5.24 -42.44
C GLU A 18 22.95 -5.06 -42.12
N GLU A 19 22.23 -6.17 -42.00
CA GLU A 19 20.78 -6.19 -41.85
C GLU A 19 20.47 -5.84 -40.40
N PHE A 20 19.99 -4.62 -40.16
CA PHE A 20 19.52 -4.22 -38.84
C PHE A 20 18.35 -5.13 -38.42
N ALA A 21 18.47 -5.74 -37.25
CA ALA A 21 17.44 -6.59 -36.68
C ALA A 21 17.18 -6.19 -35.23
N LEU A 22 15.92 -5.92 -34.89
CA LEU A 22 15.52 -5.74 -33.50
C LEU A 22 15.33 -7.13 -32.87
N GLU A 23 16.07 -7.41 -31.79
CA GLU A 23 15.88 -8.62 -31.01
C GLU A 23 14.82 -8.42 -29.93
N GLU A 24 14.83 -7.27 -29.27
CA GLU A 24 13.92 -6.98 -28.17
C GLU A 24 13.62 -5.49 -28.05
N PHE A 25 12.34 -5.17 -27.85
CA PHE A 25 11.90 -3.88 -27.35
C PHE A 25 10.95 -4.12 -26.19
N PHE A 26 11.48 -3.95 -24.98
CA PHE A 26 10.72 -4.12 -23.77
C PHE A 26 10.48 -2.78 -23.11
N VAL A 27 9.24 -2.59 -22.70
CA VAL A 27 8.80 -1.52 -21.82
C VAL A 27 7.99 -2.20 -20.73
N ALA A 28 8.23 -1.85 -19.46
CA ALA A 28 7.38 -2.33 -18.39
C ALA A 28 5.90 -2.05 -18.72
N PRO A 29 5.05 -3.08 -18.80
CA PRO A 29 3.71 -2.93 -19.36
C PRO A 29 2.84 -2.03 -18.49
N TRP A 30 3.09 -2.01 -17.18
CA TRP A 30 2.36 -1.18 -16.24
C TRP A 30 3.21 -0.87 -15.01
N GLY A 31 2.76 0.11 -14.22
CA GLY A 31 3.28 0.43 -12.89
C GLY A 31 2.39 1.45 -12.19
N LEU A 32 2.69 1.73 -10.93
CA LEU A 32 2.07 2.82 -10.17
C LEU A 32 2.64 4.17 -10.59
N ALA A 33 1.99 5.26 -10.17
CA ALA A 33 2.61 6.58 -10.24
C ALA A 33 3.94 6.56 -9.47
N ASN A 34 4.93 7.35 -9.90
CA ASN A 34 6.28 7.42 -9.31
C ASN A 34 7.08 6.09 -9.23
N GLU A 35 6.52 4.93 -9.61
CA GLU A 35 7.26 3.67 -9.65
C GLU A 35 8.30 3.70 -10.78
N GLU A 36 9.53 3.29 -10.47
CA GLU A 36 10.58 3.14 -11.47
C GLU A 36 10.27 1.96 -12.39
N ARG A 37 10.22 2.23 -13.70
CA ARG A 37 9.88 1.28 -14.75
C ARG A 37 11.08 1.09 -15.69
N PRO A 38 11.48 -0.17 -15.95
CA PRO A 38 12.52 -0.45 -16.94
C PRO A 38 12.00 -0.31 -18.38
N LEU A 39 12.87 0.20 -19.24
CA LEU A 39 12.81 0.12 -20.69
C LEU A 39 14.14 -0.41 -21.20
N HIS A 40 14.12 -1.40 -22.08
CA HIS A 40 15.33 -1.85 -22.76
C HIS A 40 15.10 -2.18 -24.23
N LEU A 41 16.16 -1.99 -24.99
CA LEU A 41 16.25 -2.22 -26.42
C LEU A 41 17.47 -3.10 -26.67
N LEU A 42 17.27 -4.15 -27.45
CA LEU A 42 18.31 -5.05 -27.92
C LEU A 42 18.20 -5.16 -29.44
N TRP A 43 19.31 -4.93 -30.14
CA TRP A 43 19.35 -4.97 -31.60
C TRP A 43 20.69 -5.47 -32.13
N GLU A 44 20.65 -6.00 -33.33
CA GLU A 44 21.82 -6.31 -34.15
C GLU A 44 21.93 -5.32 -35.32
N GLY A 45 23.17 -5.07 -35.76
CA GLY A 45 23.48 -4.17 -36.86
C GLY A 45 23.91 -2.76 -36.42
N GLU A 46 24.50 -2.02 -37.36
CA GLU A 46 24.96 -0.65 -37.13
C GLU A 46 23.80 0.36 -37.22
N ILE A 47 23.73 1.25 -36.23
CA ILE A 47 22.81 2.39 -36.20
C ILE A 47 23.64 3.67 -36.20
N GLN A 48 23.11 4.74 -36.78
CA GLN A 48 23.66 6.08 -36.65
C GLN A 48 23.18 6.76 -35.36
N GLU A 49 21.89 6.60 -35.05
CA GLU A 49 21.23 7.29 -33.94
C GLU A 49 20.01 6.50 -33.45
N LEU A 50 19.76 6.57 -32.14
CA LEU A 50 18.52 6.16 -31.50
C LEU A 50 17.76 7.41 -31.05
N GLU A 51 16.52 7.57 -31.53
CA GLU A 51 15.56 8.52 -30.98
C GLU A 51 14.53 7.77 -30.10
N LEU A 52 14.36 8.21 -28.86
CA LEU A 52 13.28 7.75 -27.98
C LEU A 52 12.30 8.87 -27.72
N ARG A 53 11.03 8.61 -28.00
CA ARG A 53 9.91 9.53 -27.80
C ARG A 53 9.02 8.96 -26.70
N LEU A 54 8.95 9.68 -25.59
CA LEU A 54 8.19 9.29 -24.41
C LEU A 54 7.09 10.32 -24.21
N ALA A 55 5.82 9.92 -24.28
CA ALA A 55 4.73 10.84 -24.01
C ALA A 55 4.86 11.45 -22.61
N GLU A 56 4.60 12.75 -22.48
CA GLU A 56 4.53 13.38 -21.16
C GLU A 56 3.41 12.72 -20.33
N PRO A 57 3.56 12.62 -19.00
CA PRO A 57 4.54 13.30 -18.14
C PRO A 57 5.75 12.42 -17.75
N VAL A 58 6.31 11.60 -18.67
CA VAL A 58 7.41 10.70 -18.34
C VAL A 58 8.69 11.44 -17.88
N GLU A 59 9.22 11.01 -16.75
CA GLU A 59 10.52 11.42 -16.20
C GLU A 59 11.54 10.30 -16.34
N LEU A 60 12.71 10.61 -16.89
CA LEU A 60 13.83 9.68 -16.96
C LEU A 60 14.58 9.72 -15.64
N VAL A 61 14.90 8.55 -15.11
CA VAL A 61 15.63 8.40 -13.86
C VAL A 61 17.11 8.14 -14.15
N ASP A 62 17.39 7.08 -14.92
CA ASP A 62 18.75 6.67 -15.25
C ASP A 62 18.84 6.19 -16.70
N GLY A 63 19.99 6.41 -17.34
CA GLY A 63 20.37 5.78 -18.61
C GLY A 63 21.59 4.89 -18.44
N TYR A 64 21.55 3.70 -19.03
CA TYR A 64 22.62 2.72 -18.98
C TYR A 64 23.17 2.47 -20.39
N ASN A 65 24.45 2.07 -20.45
CA ASN A 65 25.20 1.83 -21.69
C ASN A 65 25.45 3.09 -22.56
N ILE A 66 25.50 4.27 -21.93
CA ILE A 66 25.79 5.55 -22.56
C ILE A 66 26.98 6.25 -21.89
N SER A 67 27.67 7.12 -22.61
CA SER A 67 28.89 7.80 -22.14
C SER A 67 28.66 9.02 -21.25
N GLY A 68 27.41 9.34 -20.90
CA GLY A 68 27.01 10.51 -20.12
C GLY A 68 25.74 10.28 -19.31
N ASP A 69 25.18 11.34 -18.73
CA ASP A 69 23.89 11.28 -18.05
C ASP A 69 22.76 11.27 -19.09
N ILE A 70 21.66 10.57 -18.82
CA ILE A 70 20.51 10.53 -19.74
C ILE A 70 19.93 11.93 -20.02
N ALA A 71 20.07 12.85 -19.07
CA ALA A 71 19.66 14.25 -19.24
C ALA A 71 20.44 14.96 -20.35
N ASP A 72 21.71 14.60 -20.59
CA ASP A 72 22.56 15.19 -21.63
C ASP A 72 22.05 14.90 -23.05
N PHE A 73 21.25 13.84 -23.19
CA PHE A 73 20.67 13.37 -24.45
C PHE A 73 19.22 13.84 -24.66
N THR A 74 18.65 14.55 -23.68
CA THR A 74 17.26 15.04 -23.74
C THR A 74 17.17 16.34 -24.55
N VAL A 75 16.21 16.40 -25.47
CA VAL A 75 15.95 17.56 -26.34
C VAL A 75 14.82 18.40 -25.73
N GLU A 76 15.14 19.59 -25.20
CA GLU A 76 14.22 20.47 -24.46
C GLU A 76 13.08 21.07 -25.32
N SER A 77 13.16 21.02 -26.66
CA SER A 77 12.13 21.55 -27.55
C SER A 77 12.07 20.75 -28.84
N PRO A 78 11.29 19.66 -28.89
CA PRO A 78 11.08 18.88 -30.10
C PRO A 78 10.47 19.77 -31.19
N GLU A 79 11.03 19.75 -32.40
CA GLU A 79 10.57 20.59 -33.53
C GLU A 79 9.13 20.27 -33.97
N ASP A 80 8.65 19.08 -33.62
CA ASP A 80 7.32 18.56 -33.95
C ASP A 80 6.20 19.07 -33.01
N GLY A 81 6.52 19.85 -31.97
CA GLY A 81 5.53 20.51 -31.10
C GLY A 81 4.61 19.54 -30.35
N GLY A 82 4.95 18.25 -30.32
CA GLY A 82 4.19 17.21 -29.65
C GLY A 82 4.46 17.18 -28.15
N ASN A 83 3.47 16.73 -27.36
CA ASN A 83 3.57 16.59 -25.91
C ASN A 83 4.39 15.35 -25.51
N HIS A 84 5.69 15.38 -25.76
CA HIS A 84 6.59 14.25 -25.51
C HIS A 84 7.99 14.74 -25.18
N LYS A 85 8.69 13.93 -24.39
CA LYS A 85 10.12 14.02 -24.18
C LYS A 85 10.84 13.25 -25.29
N LEU A 86 11.80 13.90 -25.93
CA LEU A 86 12.64 13.31 -26.97
C LEU A 86 14.07 13.12 -26.43
N ILE A 87 14.59 11.91 -26.56
CA ILE A 87 15.99 11.57 -26.28
C ILE A 87 16.66 11.22 -27.61
N ARG A 88 17.86 11.73 -27.85
CA ARG A 88 18.68 11.38 -29.02
C ARG A 88 20.06 10.92 -28.60
N ILE A 89 20.42 9.69 -28.98
CA ILE A 89 21.70 9.08 -28.62
C ILE A 89 22.40 8.66 -29.91
N HIS A 90 23.58 9.23 -30.19
CA HIS A 90 24.36 8.83 -31.36
C HIS A 90 25.12 7.54 -31.11
N GLN A 91 25.46 6.81 -32.19
CA GLN A 91 26.23 5.56 -32.11
C GLN A 91 27.52 5.70 -31.29
N SER A 92 28.19 6.85 -31.39
CA SER A 92 29.45 7.14 -30.68
C SER A 92 29.30 7.27 -29.17
N ASP A 93 28.09 7.49 -28.68
CA ASP A 93 27.81 7.71 -27.26
C ASP A 93 27.48 6.40 -26.53
N PHE A 94 27.28 5.30 -27.26
CA PHE A 94 27.11 3.98 -26.66
C PHE A 94 28.45 3.39 -26.22
N LEU A 95 28.47 2.82 -25.00
CA LEU A 95 29.66 2.12 -24.49
C LEU A 95 29.84 0.75 -25.17
N VAL A 96 28.73 0.08 -25.48
CA VAL A 96 28.65 -1.19 -26.20
C VAL A 96 27.55 -1.08 -27.26
N PRO A 97 27.79 -1.46 -28.53
CA PRO A 97 26.75 -1.43 -29.55
C PRO A 97 25.67 -2.49 -29.29
N GLY A 98 24.46 -2.25 -29.79
CA GLY A 98 23.38 -3.25 -29.81
C GLY A 98 22.47 -3.28 -28.59
N TYR A 99 22.70 -2.42 -27.59
CA TYR A 99 21.92 -2.44 -26.34
C TYR A 99 21.68 -1.03 -25.79
N PHE A 100 20.50 -0.80 -25.23
CA PHE A 100 20.20 0.39 -24.44
C PHE A 100 19.21 0.04 -23.34
N ASN A 101 19.40 0.62 -22.16
CA ASN A 101 18.47 0.48 -21.06
C ASN A 101 18.31 1.81 -20.34
N THR A 102 17.08 2.12 -19.94
CA THR A 102 16.78 3.26 -19.10
C THR A 102 15.70 2.91 -18.09
N LYS A 103 15.72 3.61 -16.97
CA LYS A 103 14.61 3.64 -16.03
C LYS A 103 13.87 4.95 -16.19
N PHE A 104 12.55 4.88 -16.13
CA PHE A 104 11.69 6.04 -16.13
C PHE A 104 10.61 5.93 -15.07
N LYS A 105 9.98 7.03 -14.71
CA LYS A 105 8.82 7.08 -13.83
C LYS A 105 7.78 8.03 -14.40
N ILE A 106 6.55 7.89 -13.92
CA ILE A 106 5.42 8.73 -14.34
C ILE A 106 4.85 9.36 -13.06
N PRO A 107 5.21 10.61 -12.76
CA PRO A 107 4.92 11.23 -11.47
C PRO A 107 3.45 11.64 -11.30
N GLU A 108 2.72 11.76 -12.41
CA GLU A 108 1.33 12.18 -12.38
C GLU A 108 0.41 11.06 -11.84
N ILE A 109 -0.46 11.44 -10.91
CA ILE A 109 -1.57 10.62 -10.44
C ILE A 109 -2.79 10.97 -11.29
N PHE A 110 -3.09 10.13 -12.27
CA PHE A 110 -4.22 10.34 -13.19
C PHE A 110 -5.56 10.12 -12.51
N GLU A 111 -6.62 10.78 -12.97
CA GLU A 111 -7.98 10.56 -12.41
C GLU A 111 -8.51 9.16 -12.74
N ASN A 112 -8.22 8.66 -13.94
CA ASN A 112 -8.66 7.34 -14.40
C ASN A 112 -7.92 6.21 -13.67
N ALA A 113 -8.59 5.07 -13.49
CA ALA A 113 -7.98 3.86 -12.90
C ALA A 113 -6.77 3.34 -13.69
N MET A 114 -6.73 3.64 -14.99
CA MET A 114 -5.62 3.31 -15.88
C MET A 114 -5.42 4.43 -16.89
N SER A 115 -4.16 4.81 -17.12
CA SER A 115 -3.77 5.81 -18.11
C SER A 115 -2.61 5.30 -18.94
N GLY A 116 -2.74 5.30 -20.27
CA GLY A 116 -1.72 4.81 -21.19
C GLY A 116 -0.74 5.89 -21.62
N GLN A 117 0.55 5.55 -21.66
CA GLN A 117 1.61 6.43 -22.17
C GLN A 117 2.32 5.74 -23.34
N PRO A 118 2.18 6.24 -24.58
CA PRO A 118 2.88 5.68 -25.72
C PRO A 118 4.38 5.97 -25.63
N ILE A 119 5.16 4.96 -26.03
CA ILE A 119 6.61 5.02 -26.12
C ILE A 119 7.00 4.58 -27.53
N GLN A 120 7.78 5.43 -28.21
CA GLN A 120 8.27 5.13 -29.54
C GLN A 120 9.81 5.13 -29.55
N ALA A 121 10.38 4.07 -30.13
CA ALA A 121 11.79 3.98 -30.44
C ALA A 121 11.98 4.08 -31.97
N ARG A 122 12.82 5.01 -32.42
CA ARG A 122 13.19 5.15 -33.82
C ARG A 122 14.70 5.00 -33.97
N PHE A 123 15.11 4.05 -34.79
CA PHE A 123 16.50 3.84 -35.17
C PHE A 123 16.77 4.46 -36.52
N ILE A 124 17.79 5.30 -36.61
CA ILE A 124 18.30 5.86 -37.87
C ILE A 124 19.51 5.03 -38.27
N LEU A 125 19.48 4.40 -39.43
CA LEU A 125 20.55 3.52 -39.92
C LEU A 125 21.58 4.32 -40.74
N GLY A 126 22.78 3.75 -40.94
CA GLY A 126 23.86 4.44 -41.68
C GLY A 126 23.53 4.77 -43.14
N ASN A 127 22.53 4.13 -43.73
CA ASN A 127 22.00 4.42 -45.08
C ASN A 127 20.91 5.52 -45.08
N GLY A 128 20.54 6.06 -43.91
CA GLY A 128 19.46 7.04 -43.71
C GLY A 128 18.06 6.44 -43.62
N GLU A 129 17.91 5.11 -43.68
CA GLU A 129 16.64 4.43 -43.43
C GLU A 129 16.26 4.53 -41.95
N THR A 130 14.97 4.60 -41.67
CA THR A 130 14.43 4.62 -40.31
C THR A 130 13.63 3.37 -39.99
N ARG A 131 13.83 2.84 -38.79
CA ARG A 131 13.02 1.75 -38.22
C ARG A 131 12.30 2.28 -36.98
N GLU A 132 10.98 2.23 -36.99
CA GLU A 132 10.14 2.71 -35.89
C GLU A 132 9.43 1.57 -35.20
N LEU A 133 9.37 1.66 -33.87
CA LEU A 133 8.72 0.70 -33.01
C LEU A 133 7.89 1.44 -31.99
N ASN A 134 6.67 0.99 -31.79
CA ASN A 134 5.74 1.57 -30.85
C ASN A 134 5.45 0.56 -29.76
N SER A 135 5.43 1.04 -28.53
CA SER A 135 5.00 0.31 -27.34
C SER A 135 4.20 1.26 -26.46
N GLN A 136 3.63 0.72 -25.39
CA GLN A 136 2.83 1.49 -24.46
C GLN A 136 3.06 0.94 -23.05
N THR A 137 3.09 1.85 -22.08
CA THR A 137 3.06 1.52 -20.65
C THR A 137 1.81 2.11 -20.03
N PHE A 138 1.31 1.49 -18.98
CA PHE A 138 0.11 1.94 -18.28
C PHE A 138 0.43 2.36 -16.86
N THR A 139 -0.06 3.52 -16.46
CA THR A 139 -0.09 3.93 -15.07
C THR A 139 -1.40 3.49 -14.46
N ILE A 140 -1.33 2.63 -13.44
CA ILE A 140 -2.49 2.19 -12.67
C ILE A 140 -2.67 3.13 -11.48
N ARG A 141 -3.90 3.60 -11.28
CA ARG A 141 -4.33 4.25 -10.06
C ARG A 141 -5.19 3.30 -9.21
N PRO A 142 -4.69 2.87 -8.04
CA PRO A 142 -5.51 2.31 -6.98
C PRO A 142 -6.67 3.26 -6.61
N GLN A 143 -7.85 2.69 -6.41
CA GLN A 143 -9.03 3.43 -6.01
C GLN A 143 -9.74 2.72 -4.85
N LEU A 144 -10.20 3.53 -3.91
CA LEU A 144 -11.21 3.12 -2.95
C LEU A 144 -12.59 3.50 -3.48
N LYS A 145 -13.59 2.71 -3.11
CA LYS A 145 -14.99 3.02 -3.36
C LYS A 145 -15.82 2.60 -2.16
N LEU A 146 -16.60 3.54 -1.63
CA LEU A 146 -17.65 3.23 -0.66
C LEU A 146 -18.79 2.52 -1.37
N LEU A 147 -19.12 1.30 -0.92
CA LEU A 147 -20.26 0.54 -1.40
C LEU A 147 -21.50 0.79 -0.55
N ASP A 148 -21.32 0.79 0.77
CA ASP A 148 -22.40 0.98 1.73
C ASP A 148 -21.88 1.59 3.04
N SER A 149 -22.68 2.46 3.66
CA SER A 149 -22.44 2.98 5.00
C SER A 149 -23.75 3.47 5.63
N PRO A 150 -23.88 3.38 6.97
CA PRO A 150 -24.93 4.11 7.67
C PRO A 150 -24.79 5.61 7.42
N GLN A 151 -25.92 6.28 7.25
CA GLN A 151 -25.97 7.74 7.08
C GLN A 151 -26.33 8.44 8.39
N GLU A 152 -27.04 7.74 9.28
CA GLU A 152 -27.50 8.26 10.57
C GLU A 152 -27.39 7.15 11.63
N ILE A 153 -26.96 7.51 12.83
CA ILE A 153 -27.00 6.69 14.03
C ILE A 153 -28.02 7.32 14.99
N ILE A 154 -28.86 6.49 15.62
CA ILE A 154 -29.79 6.94 16.65
C ILE A 154 -29.30 6.41 17.99
N LEU A 155 -29.03 7.32 18.94
CA LEU A 155 -28.55 6.98 20.27
C LEU A 155 -29.69 7.05 21.28
N ASN A 156 -29.88 5.98 22.04
CA ASN A 156 -30.87 5.87 23.10
C ASN A 156 -30.20 5.73 24.47
N ASP A 157 -30.96 5.95 25.54
CA ASP A 157 -30.44 5.88 26.92
C ASP A 157 -29.87 4.48 27.30
N ASP A 158 -30.25 3.43 26.56
CA ASP A 158 -29.82 2.05 26.79
C ASP A 158 -28.58 1.64 25.95
N ASP A 159 -28.08 2.53 25.07
CA ASP A 159 -26.97 2.22 24.16
C ASP A 159 -25.61 2.57 24.82
N GLU A 160 -24.84 1.54 25.19
CA GLU A 160 -23.46 1.68 25.72
C GLU A 160 -22.41 1.69 24.59
N SER A 161 -22.66 0.96 23.50
CA SER A 161 -21.80 0.93 22.31
C SER A 161 -22.58 0.79 21.01
N VAL A 162 -22.00 1.27 19.89
CA VAL A 162 -22.59 1.18 18.54
C VAL A 162 -21.57 0.63 17.55
N ILE A 163 -21.96 -0.38 16.79
CA ILE A 163 -21.16 -0.91 15.67
C ILE A 163 -21.56 -0.21 14.37
N LEU A 164 -20.57 0.31 13.65
CA LEU A 164 -20.72 0.94 12.34
C LEU A 164 -20.23 0.05 11.22
N PRO A 165 -21.14 -0.62 10.49
CA PRO A 165 -20.76 -1.42 9.35
C PRO A 165 -20.44 -0.53 8.15
N ILE A 166 -19.22 -0.62 7.63
CA ILE A 166 -18.80 0.10 6.43
C ILE A 166 -18.35 -0.89 5.38
N HIS A 167 -18.93 -0.82 4.18
CA HIS A 167 -18.54 -1.69 3.08
C HIS A 167 -17.72 -0.90 2.07
N MET A 168 -16.44 -1.26 1.98
CA MET A 168 -15.48 -0.67 1.06
C MET A 168 -15.10 -1.65 -0.05
N GLN A 169 -14.77 -1.08 -1.20
CA GLN A 169 -14.20 -1.81 -2.33
C GLN A 169 -12.86 -1.20 -2.72
N TYR A 170 -11.84 -2.04 -2.80
CA TYR A 170 -10.55 -1.71 -3.37
C TYR A 170 -10.49 -2.14 -4.84
N ILE A 171 -10.10 -1.21 -5.72
CA ILE A 171 -9.91 -1.43 -7.16
C ILE A 171 -8.45 -1.12 -7.48
N GLY A 172 -7.65 -2.11 -7.85
CA GLY A 172 -6.23 -1.88 -8.15
C GLY A 172 -5.36 -3.13 -8.19
N PHE A 173 -4.05 -2.91 -8.25
CA PHE A 173 -3.01 -3.95 -8.21
C PHE A 173 -2.03 -3.70 -7.05
N GLY A 174 -1.59 -4.78 -6.41
CA GLY A 174 -0.57 -4.74 -5.36
C GLY A 174 -1.13 -4.44 -3.97
N MET A 175 -0.23 -4.32 -3.00
CA MET A 175 -0.57 -3.98 -1.62
C MET A 175 -0.82 -2.47 -1.50
N ALA A 176 -1.93 -2.10 -0.85
CA ALA A 176 -2.23 -0.73 -0.48
C ALA A 176 -2.41 -0.61 1.04
N GLU A 177 -2.02 0.54 1.57
CA GLU A 177 -2.21 0.93 2.96
C GLU A 177 -3.41 1.89 3.01
N VAL A 178 -4.34 1.62 3.92
CA VAL A 178 -5.51 2.48 4.17
C VAL A 178 -5.43 2.96 5.60
N GLU A 179 -5.31 4.27 5.77
CA GLU A 179 -5.41 4.94 7.06
C GLU A 179 -6.85 5.42 7.26
N MET A 180 -7.37 5.23 8.46
CA MET A 180 -8.72 5.63 8.84
C MET A 180 -8.63 6.67 9.94
N ASP A 181 -9.28 7.81 9.73
CA ASP A 181 -9.34 8.93 10.65
C ASP A 181 -10.79 9.34 10.94
N ILE A 182 -11.04 9.91 12.12
CA ILE A 182 -12.36 10.40 12.53
C ILE A 182 -12.28 11.89 12.88
N GLU A 183 -13.14 12.71 12.28
CA GLU A 183 -13.26 14.14 12.56
C GLU A 183 -14.69 14.52 12.99
N GLY A 184 -14.89 15.43 13.94
CA GLY A 184 -16.22 15.87 14.39
C GLY A 184 -16.20 17.00 15.44
N GLU A 185 -17.36 17.59 15.72
CA GLU A 185 -17.49 18.72 16.66
C GLU A 185 -17.60 18.26 18.13
N GLY A 186 -16.47 18.18 18.84
CA GLY A 186 -16.38 17.83 20.26
C GLY A 186 -14.93 17.53 20.66
N ASP A 187 -14.65 17.32 21.95
CA ASP A 187 -13.41 16.65 22.35
C ASP A 187 -13.54 15.19 21.91
N LEU A 188 -12.90 14.86 20.80
CA LEU A 188 -12.85 13.51 20.25
C LEU A 188 -11.52 12.91 20.68
N ILE A 189 -11.59 11.89 21.52
CA ILE A 189 -10.42 11.08 21.83
C ILE A 189 -10.48 9.90 20.86
N SER A 190 -9.82 10.04 19.71
CA SER A 190 -9.58 8.93 18.81
C SER A 190 -8.49 8.06 19.43
N GLU A 191 -8.87 7.13 20.29
CA GLU A 191 -7.96 6.10 20.77
C GLU A 191 -7.89 5.02 19.69
N GLY A 192 -6.94 5.17 18.77
CA GLY A 192 -6.38 3.99 18.13
C GLY A 192 -5.76 3.20 19.27
N GLU A 193 -6.48 2.20 19.77
CA GLU A 193 -6.04 1.45 20.95
C GLU A 193 -4.65 0.92 20.65
N SER A 194 -3.68 1.47 21.38
CA SER A 194 -2.31 1.03 21.26
C SER A 194 -2.27 -0.45 21.57
N ILE A 195 -1.50 -1.23 20.82
CA ILE A 195 -1.29 -2.66 21.13
C ILE A 195 -0.85 -2.83 22.60
N HIS A 196 -0.19 -1.82 23.17
CA HIS A 196 0.17 -1.76 24.59
C HIS A 196 -1.04 -1.71 25.53
N HIS A 197 -2.11 -1.01 25.14
CA HIS A 197 -3.38 -0.91 25.88
C HIS A 197 -4.10 -2.27 25.92
N ASP A 198 -4.17 -2.95 24.77
CA ASP A 198 -4.75 -4.29 24.67
C ASP A 198 -4.01 -5.31 25.52
N ILE A 199 -2.68 -5.26 25.53
CA ILE A 199 -1.86 -6.12 26.37
C ILE A 199 -2.12 -5.81 27.84
N LEU A 200 -2.17 -4.53 28.24
CA LEU A 200 -2.43 -4.14 29.63
C LEU A 200 -3.82 -4.63 30.11
N ARG A 201 -4.84 -4.44 29.28
CA ARG A 201 -6.20 -4.93 29.54
C ARG A 201 -6.25 -6.44 29.63
N ALA A 202 -5.61 -7.16 28.71
CA ALA A 202 -5.48 -8.61 28.78
C ALA A 202 -4.75 -9.09 30.04
N MET A 203 -3.71 -8.37 30.50
CA MET A 203 -3.02 -8.65 31.77
C MET A 203 -3.94 -8.45 32.98
N ALA A 204 -4.78 -7.42 32.97
CA ALA A 204 -5.75 -7.18 34.03
C ALA A 204 -6.91 -8.21 34.03
N GLU A 205 -7.45 -8.55 32.86
CA GLU A 205 -8.60 -9.45 32.68
C GLU A 205 -8.27 -10.94 32.86
N SER A 206 -7.06 -11.35 32.49
CA SER A 206 -6.58 -12.74 32.62
C SER A 206 -6.51 -13.23 34.07
N GLY A 207 -6.82 -12.37 35.07
CA GLY A 207 -6.88 -12.75 36.47
C GLY A 207 -5.52 -13.07 37.06
N ILE A 208 -4.44 -12.68 36.36
CA ILE A 208 -3.06 -12.74 36.84
C ILE A 208 -2.94 -11.97 38.16
N ALA A 209 -3.72 -10.89 38.31
CA ALA A 209 -3.92 -10.20 39.58
C ALA A 209 -5.15 -10.73 40.32
N THR A 210 -4.98 -11.81 41.10
CA THR A 210 -5.87 -12.03 42.25
C THR A 210 -5.08 -11.80 43.52
N LYS A 211 -5.65 -11.01 44.45
CA LYS A 211 -5.11 -10.65 45.78
C LYS A 211 -4.64 -11.84 46.66
N GLU A 212 -4.78 -13.08 46.19
CA GLU A 212 -4.55 -14.31 46.93
C GLU A 212 -3.39 -15.18 46.39
N SER A 213 -2.70 -14.80 45.31
CA SER A 213 -1.57 -15.58 44.76
C SER A 213 -0.34 -14.70 44.43
N GLU A 214 0.79 -14.98 45.08
CA GLU A 214 2.12 -14.41 44.74
C GLU A 214 2.72 -14.99 43.45
N LYS A 215 2.00 -15.87 42.75
CA LYS A 215 2.45 -16.50 41.51
C LYS A 215 1.48 -16.24 40.38
N LEU A 216 2.03 -15.93 39.21
CA LEU A 216 1.30 -15.88 37.94
C LEU A 216 0.53 -17.19 37.75
N GLY A 217 -0.71 -17.09 37.30
CA GLY A 217 -1.46 -18.26 36.82
C GLY A 217 -0.74 -18.89 35.62
N PRO A 218 -0.97 -20.18 35.33
CA PRO A 218 -0.47 -20.76 34.09
C PRO A 218 -1.13 -20.06 32.89
N ILE A 219 -0.36 -19.80 31.83
CA ILE A 219 -0.88 -19.32 30.53
C ILE A 219 -2.07 -20.21 30.12
N PRO A 220 -3.25 -19.63 29.80
CA PRO A 220 -4.39 -20.39 29.30
C PRO A 220 -3.97 -21.30 28.15
N GLU A 221 -4.37 -22.58 28.18
CA GLU A 221 -3.99 -23.55 27.14
C GLU A 221 -4.47 -23.12 25.73
N ASP A 222 -5.53 -22.33 25.66
CA ASP A 222 -6.10 -21.79 24.43
C ASP A 222 -5.15 -20.77 23.75
N TRP A 223 -4.25 -20.17 24.52
CA TRP A 223 -3.26 -19.17 24.07
C TRP A 223 -1.89 -19.78 23.76
N LYS A 224 -1.62 -21.02 24.20
CA LYS A 224 -0.37 -21.74 23.89
C LYS A 224 -0.37 -22.34 22.48
N GLN A 225 -0.85 -21.58 21.51
CA GLN A 225 -0.72 -22.00 20.13
C GLN A 225 0.76 -21.92 19.75
N ASP A 226 1.27 -22.98 19.10
CA ASP A 226 2.69 -23.08 18.73
C ASP A 226 2.94 -22.15 17.52
N HIS A 227 3.20 -20.87 17.80
CA HIS A 227 3.30 -19.82 16.79
C HIS A 227 4.60 -19.89 15.97
N GLY A 228 5.58 -20.71 16.38
CA GLY A 228 6.84 -20.95 15.66
C GLY A 228 7.72 -19.69 15.47
N VAL A 229 7.37 -18.59 16.13
CA VAL A 229 8.02 -17.28 16.07
C VAL A 229 8.22 -16.82 17.52
N GLU A 230 9.44 -16.42 17.85
CA GLU A 230 9.82 -15.84 19.15
C GLU A 230 10.15 -14.37 18.94
N ILE A 231 9.71 -13.51 19.86
CA ILE A 231 10.02 -12.09 19.87
C ILE A 231 11.35 -11.90 20.63
N PRO A 232 12.35 -11.24 20.04
CA PRO A 232 13.60 -10.97 20.72
C PRO A 232 13.41 -10.29 22.09
N ASP A 233 14.07 -10.81 23.13
CA ASP A 233 14.00 -10.31 24.53
C ASP A 233 14.16 -8.79 24.67
N LYS A 234 14.96 -8.17 23.79
CA LYS A 234 15.19 -6.72 23.79
C LYS A 234 13.92 -5.95 23.45
N GLU A 235 13.17 -6.42 22.47
CA GLU A 235 11.93 -5.79 22.00
C GLU A 235 10.79 -6.04 22.99
N LEU A 236 10.74 -7.22 23.62
CA LEU A 236 9.81 -7.50 24.72
C LEU A 236 10.03 -6.59 25.93
N ARG A 237 11.29 -6.27 26.26
CA ARG A 237 11.63 -5.37 27.37
C ARG A 237 11.30 -3.91 27.07
N GLU A 238 11.58 -3.45 25.85
CA GLU A 238 11.18 -2.11 25.40
C GLU A 238 9.64 -1.96 25.48
N LEU A 239 8.92 -2.98 25.04
CA LEU A 239 7.46 -3.08 25.17
C LEU A 239 6.98 -3.07 26.62
N GLY A 240 7.63 -3.83 27.51
CA GLY A 240 7.31 -3.85 28.94
C GLY A 240 7.53 -2.51 29.62
N ASP A 241 8.57 -1.77 29.24
CA ASP A 241 8.82 -0.41 29.74
C ASP A 241 7.71 0.56 29.29
N GLU A 242 7.23 0.45 28.05
CA GLU A 242 6.13 1.27 27.52
C GLU A 242 4.79 0.96 28.21
N ILE A 243 4.48 -0.33 28.42
CA ILE A 243 3.27 -0.76 29.18
C ILE A 243 3.33 -0.26 30.62
N ARG A 244 4.52 -0.27 31.25
CA ARG A 244 4.71 0.28 32.59
C ARG A 244 4.43 1.78 32.63
N GLU A 245 4.94 2.53 31.65
CA GLU A 245 4.70 3.97 31.57
C GLU A 245 3.21 4.28 31.42
N LEU A 246 2.50 3.51 30.58
CA LEU A 246 1.04 3.62 30.41
C LEU A 246 0.27 3.30 31.70
N ALA A 247 0.67 2.28 32.47
CA ALA A 247 0.03 1.93 33.74
C ALA A 247 0.07 3.06 34.79
N PHE A 248 0.98 4.03 34.64
CA PHE A 248 1.05 5.22 35.51
C PHE A 248 0.23 6.42 35.00
N GLU A 249 -0.37 6.35 33.81
CA GLU A 249 -1.20 7.42 33.28
C GLU A 249 -2.56 7.50 34.01
N ASP A 250 -3.00 8.72 34.31
CA ASP A 250 -4.21 8.96 35.12
C ASP A 250 -5.50 8.43 34.45
N LYS A 251 -5.50 8.24 33.12
CA LYS A 251 -6.65 7.77 32.34
C LYS A 251 -7.06 6.33 32.67
N LEU A 252 -6.09 5.43 32.88
CA LEU A 252 -6.36 4.00 33.09
C LEU A 252 -6.86 3.66 34.49
N ARG A 253 -6.78 4.63 35.42
CA ARG A 253 -7.31 4.50 36.79
C ARG A 253 -8.82 4.60 36.86
N GLU A 254 -9.47 5.02 35.76
CA GLU A 254 -10.93 5.01 35.64
C GLU A 254 -11.44 3.62 35.25
N GLU A 255 -10.63 2.82 34.54
CA GLU A 255 -10.97 1.48 34.05
C GLU A 255 -10.48 0.34 34.95
N PHE A 256 -9.28 0.49 35.52
CA PHE A 256 -8.63 -0.53 36.35
C PHE A 256 -8.43 -0.04 37.79
N ASP A 257 -8.46 -0.94 38.77
CA ASP A 257 -8.17 -0.55 40.14
C ASP A 257 -6.68 -0.21 40.34
N ASP A 258 -6.40 0.81 41.15
CA ASP A 258 -5.03 1.29 41.43
C ASP A 258 -4.09 0.15 41.87
N ALA A 259 -4.62 -0.87 42.55
CA ALA A 259 -3.85 -2.00 43.04
C ALA A 259 -3.39 -2.93 41.91
N THR A 260 -4.17 -3.07 40.85
CA THR A 260 -3.85 -3.86 39.66
C THR A 260 -2.79 -3.15 38.83
N LEU A 261 -2.95 -1.85 38.61
CA LEU A 261 -1.96 -1.03 37.87
C LEU A 261 -0.62 -0.93 38.60
N GLU A 262 -0.64 -0.71 39.92
CA GLU A 262 0.58 -0.66 40.74
C GLU A 262 1.30 -2.02 40.75
N TRP A 263 0.56 -3.13 40.77
CA TRP A 263 1.15 -4.46 40.68
C TRP A 263 1.79 -4.73 39.31
N ILE A 264 1.11 -4.40 38.20
CA ILE A 264 1.66 -4.58 36.84
C ILE A 264 2.96 -3.77 36.70
N ALA A 265 2.95 -2.52 37.15
CA ALA A 265 4.13 -1.67 37.10
C ALA A 265 5.28 -2.20 37.98
N GLU A 266 5.00 -2.68 39.20
CA GLU A 266 6.00 -3.28 40.08
C GLU A 266 6.56 -4.60 39.52
N ALA A 267 5.71 -5.40 38.88
CA ALA A 267 6.07 -6.68 38.28
C ALA A 267 7.01 -6.50 37.08
N LEU A 268 6.84 -5.40 36.33
CA LEU A 268 7.73 -4.98 35.24
C LEU A 268 9.00 -4.25 35.73
N GLU A 269 8.99 -3.68 36.93
CA GLU A 269 10.14 -2.98 37.52
C GLU A 269 11.10 -3.92 38.27
N LYS A 270 10.58 -4.96 38.94
CA LYS A 270 11.39 -5.96 39.65
C LYS A 270 11.83 -7.06 38.70
N GLY A 271 13.10 -7.03 38.29
CA GLY A 271 13.77 -8.16 37.62
C GLY A 271 14.01 -9.35 38.56
N ASP A 272 12.95 -9.80 39.24
CA ASP A 272 12.92 -10.99 40.08
C ASP A 272 12.70 -12.25 39.22
N ASP A 273 12.79 -13.44 39.83
CA ASP A 273 12.65 -14.77 39.19
C ASP A 273 11.34 -14.99 38.39
N HIS A 274 10.43 -14.01 38.35
CA HIS A 274 9.13 -14.02 37.65
C HIS A 274 9.14 -13.13 36.39
N GLU A 275 10.23 -12.40 36.12
CA GLU A 275 10.41 -11.53 34.94
C GLU A 275 10.24 -12.32 33.63
N ALA A 276 10.84 -13.51 33.54
CA ALA A 276 10.74 -14.38 32.36
C ALA A 276 9.29 -14.83 32.12
N ASP A 277 8.56 -15.18 33.18
CA ASP A 277 7.18 -15.64 33.09
C ASP A 277 6.24 -14.48 32.67
N ILE A 278 6.51 -13.24 33.07
CA ILE A 278 5.75 -12.05 32.66
C ILE A 278 5.98 -11.75 31.19
N TYR A 279 7.24 -11.76 30.73
CA TYR A 279 7.55 -11.52 29.33
C TYR A 279 7.03 -12.64 28.42
N GLU A 280 7.01 -13.89 28.89
CA GLU A 280 6.36 -15.00 28.17
C GLU A 280 4.83 -14.76 28.04
N HIS A 281 4.18 -14.23 29.07
CA HIS A 281 2.77 -13.84 28.98
C HIS A 281 2.54 -12.65 28.02
N ILE A 282 3.39 -11.62 28.08
CA ILE A 282 3.33 -10.47 27.16
C ILE A 282 3.56 -10.92 25.72
N GLU A 283 4.52 -11.80 25.48
CA GLU A 283 4.81 -12.35 24.17
C GLU A 283 3.60 -13.11 23.61
N VAL A 284 3.00 -13.99 24.40
CA VAL A 284 1.81 -14.74 24.00
C VAL A 284 0.61 -13.82 23.76
N MET A 285 0.37 -12.82 24.61
CA MET A 285 -0.70 -11.85 24.44
C MET A 285 -0.48 -10.99 23.19
N LEU A 286 0.75 -10.54 22.94
CA LEU A 286 1.09 -9.78 21.75
C LEU A 286 0.91 -10.62 20.48
N LEU A 287 1.36 -11.87 20.49
CA LEU A 287 1.18 -12.79 19.37
C LEU A 287 -0.31 -13.09 19.13
N ASP A 288 -1.10 -13.32 20.18
CA ASP A 288 -2.55 -13.54 20.06
C ASP A 288 -3.29 -12.28 19.59
N SER A 289 -2.94 -11.09 20.07
CA SER A 289 -3.50 -9.83 19.58
C SER A 289 -3.15 -9.57 18.11
N ILE A 290 -1.90 -9.81 17.71
CA ILE A 290 -1.47 -9.73 16.31
C ILE A 290 -2.23 -10.75 15.47
N LEU A 291 -2.35 -11.99 15.93
CA LEU A 291 -3.04 -13.05 15.18
C LEU A 291 -4.54 -12.82 15.11
N ASN A 292 -5.19 -12.34 16.17
CA ASN A 292 -6.59 -11.92 16.14
C ASN A 292 -6.79 -10.74 15.19
N ALA A 293 -5.89 -9.75 15.17
CA ALA A 293 -5.95 -8.65 14.21
C ALA A 293 -5.76 -9.15 12.77
N VAL A 294 -4.87 -10.11 12.55
CA VAL A 294 -4.63 -10.75 11.24
C VAL A 294 -5.80 -11.65 10.82
N ASP A 295 -6.38 -12.43 11.73
CA ASP A 295 -7.50 -13.35 11.50
C ASP A 295 -8.84 -12.61 11.31
N ARG A 296 -9.03 -11.45 11.96
CA ARG A 296 -10.17 -10.55 11.74
C ARG A 296 -10.06 -9.79 10.41
N HIS A 297 -8.86 -9.68 9.84
CA HIS A 297 -8.63 -9.03 8.55
C HIS A 297 -7.91 -9.95 7.55
N PRO A 298 -8.53 -11.07 7.13
CA PRO A 298 -7.96 -11.96 6.14
C PRO A 298 -8.20 -11.35 4.75
N ALA A 299 -7.37 -10.40 4.35
CA ALA A 299 -7.46 -9.78 3.04
C ALA A 299 -6.07 -9.51 2.48
N GLU A 300 -5.52 -10.52 1.79
CA GLU A 300 -4.37 -10.35 0.90
C GLU A 300 -4.56 -9.07 0.07
N ASN A 301 -3.63 -8.11 0.21
CA ASN A 301 -3.45 -6.86 -0.56
C ASN A 301 -3.93 -5.52 0.05
N VAL A 302 -4.60 -5.47 1.20
CA VAL A 302 -4.91 -4.19 1.87
C VAL A 302 -4.52 -4.25 3.35
N ARG A 303 -3.69 -3.31 3.81
CA ARG A 303 -3.32 -3.16 5.22
C ARG A 303 -4.02 -1.94 5.79
N ILE A 304 -4.78 -2.11 6.86
CA ILE A 304 -5.37 -1.00 7.63
C ILE A 304 -4.40 -0.65 8.76
N THR A 305 -4.00 0.61 8.86
CA THR A 305 -2.99 1.01 9.86
C THR A 305 -3.61 1.32 11.23
N ASN A 306 -4.88 1.72 11.27
CA ASN A 306 -5.68 1.92 12.49
C ASN A 306 -7.04 1.19 12.36
N PRO A 307 -7.12 -0.12 12.66
CA PRO A 307 -8.34 -0.92 12.43
C PRO A 307 -9.46 -0.60 13.42
N ASN A 308 -9.10 -0.23 14.66
CA ASN A 308 -10.05 0.10 15.71
C ASN A 308 -9.97 1.61 15.95
N ALA A 309 -10.97 2.36 15.51
CA ALA A 309 -11.13 3.74 15.93
C ALA A 309 -12.20 3.78 17.01
N HIS A 310 -11.76 3.98 18.25
CA HIS A 310 -12.66 4.21 19.37
C HIS A 310 -13.02 5.69 19.40
N LEU A 311 -14.30 5.95 19.55
CA LEU A 311 -14.84 7.29 19.69
C LEU A 311 -15.42 7.41 21.09
N GLU A 312 -14.95 8.37 21.88
CA GLU A 312 -15.65 8.80 23.08
C GLU A 312 -16.37 10.12 22.82
N ILE A 313 -17.70 10.09 22.85
CA ILE A 313 -18.54 11.26 22.63
C ILE A 313 -18.92 11.90 23.97
N GLU A 314 -18.10 12.81 24.53
CA GLU A 314 -18.42 13.49 25.79
C GLU A 314 -19.53 14.56 25.66
N SER A 315 -19.76 15.08 24.45
CA SER A 315 -20.70 16.17 24.17
C SER A 315 -21.72 15.78 23.11
N ARG A 316 -22.84 16.51 22.98
CA ARG A 316 -23.87 16.23 21.96
C ARG A 316 -23.35 16.53 20.54
N VAL A 317 -22.50 15.65 20.02
CA VAL A 317 -22.02 15.63 18.65
C VAL A 317 -23.21 15.33 17.74
N ARG A 318 -23.33 16.09 16.66
CA ARG A 318 -24.43 15.93 15.68
C ARG A 318 -24.00 15.21 14.41
N GLU A 319 -22.71 15.21 14.15
CA GLU A 319 -22.10 14.61 12.97
C GLU A 319 -20.63 14.32 13.26
N PHE A 320 -20.12 13.23 12.66
CA PHE A 320 -18.69 13.00 12.51
C PHE A 320 -18.43 12.48 11.09
N VAL A 321 -17.17 12.58 10.66
CA VAL A 321 -16.72 12.21 9.33
C VAL A 321 -15.62 11.18 9.47
N LEU A 322 -15.84 10.00 8.91
CA LEU A 322 -14.80 9.00 8.75
C LEU A 322 -14.04 9.28 7.46
N SER A 323 -12.73 9.42 7.54
CA SER A 323 -11.86 9.65 6.39
C SER A 323 -10.99 8.43 6.16
N TYR A 324 -10.98 7.91 4.94
CA TYR A 324 -10.14 6.79 4.51
C TYR A 324 -9.09 7.32 3.54
N GLU A 325 -7.84 7.37 3.99
CA GLU A 325 -6.71 7.80 3.17
C GLU A 325 -6.04 6.58 2.56
N LEU A 326 -5.82 6.60 1.23
CA LEU A 326 -5.21 5.49 0.52
C LEU A 326 -3.77 5.85 0.16
N LYS A 327 -2.85 4.95 0.50
CA LYS A 327 -1.44 5.02 0.14
C LYS A 327 -0.98 3.73 -0.51
N ASP A 328 -0.11 3.81 -1.49
CA ASP A 328 0.51 2.61 -2.08
C ASP A 328 1.91 2.31 -1.56
N LYS A 329 2.47 1.17 -1.96
CA LYS A 329 3.82 0.71 -1.61
C LYS A 329 4.96 1.68 -2.02
N VAL A 330 4.72 2.59 -2.96
CA VAL A 330 5.70 3.59 -3.43
C VAL A 330 5.57 4.89 -2.63
N GLY A 331 4.50 5.00 -1.83
CA GLY A 331 4.21 6.16 -1.00
C GLY A 331 3.36 7.21 -1.70
N ASN A 332 2.70 6.89 -2.82
CA ASN A 332 1.74 7.81 -3.42
C ASN A 332 0.48 7.87 -2.56
N GLU A 333 0.03 9.10 -2.28
CA GLU A 333 -1.22 9.37 -1.58
C GLU A 333 -2.32 9.66 -2.59
N TYR A 334 -3.48 9.04 -2.39
CA TYR A 334 -4.63 9.18 -3.26
C TYR A 334 -5.76 9.90 -2.54
N GLN A 335 -6.70 10.43 -3.32
CA GLN A 335 -7.87 11.13 -2.79
C GLN A 335 -8.60 10.29 -1.74
N SER A 336 -8.71 10.86 -0.52
CA SER A 336 -9.39 10.23 0.61
C SER A 336 -10.90 10.14 0.37
N ILE A 337 -11.52 9.07 0.87
CA ILE A 337 -12.97 8.95 0.95
C ILE A 337 -13.43 9.51 2.28
N ARG A 338 -14.37 10.45 2.26
CA ARG A 338 -14.99 11.02 3.47
C ARG A 338 -16.42 10.54 3.58
N VAL A 339 -16.75 9.86 4.66
CA VAL A 339 -18.05 9.29 4.97
C VAL A 339 -18.65 10.08 6.14
N PRO A 340 -19.49 11.10 5.88
CA PRO A 340 -20.20 11.78 6.94
C PRO A 340 -21.27 10.86 7.53
N ILE A 341 -21.38 10.85 8.85
CA ILE A 341 -22.38 10.10 9.60
C ILE A 341 -23.08 11.07 10.56
N ASP A 342 -24.39 11.20 10.40
CA ASP A 342 -25.23 12.01 11.27
C ASP A 342 -25.50 11.27 12.59
N ILE A 343 -25.53 12.00 13.71
CA ILE A 343 -25.90 11.47 15.02
C ILE A 343 -27.19 12.12 15.48
N LYS A 344 -28.19 11.29 15.73
CA LYS A 344 -29.42 11.65 16.39
C LYS A 344 -29.39 11.18 17.84
N ASP A 345 -28.94 12.06 18.72
CA ASP A 345 -28.88 11.79 20.16
C ASP A 345 -30.26 12.00 20.82
N GLU A 346 -30.94 10.91 21.15
CA GLU A 346 -32.22 10.91 21.88
C GLU A 346 -32.03 10.73 23.40
N ARG A 347 -30.78 10.66 23.89
CA ARG A 347 -30.48 10.47 25.31
C ARG A 347 -30.88 11.68 26.16
N SER A 348 -31.34 11.36 27.36
CA SER A 348 -31.87 12.32 28.33
C SER A 348 -30.76 13.11 29.04
N ASP A 349 -29.75 12.39 29.53
CA ASP A 349 -28.51 12.91 30.10
C ASP A 349 -27.38 12.45 29.17
N GLY A 350 -26.63 13.37 28.53
CA GLY A 350 -25.54 12.98 27.61
C GLY A 350 -24.50 12.07 28.30
N GLY A 351 -23.62 11.43 27.54
CA GLY A 351 -22.60 10.54 28.09
C GLY A 351 -21.68 9.98 27.01
N ILE A 352 -20.59 9.36 27.46
CA ILE A 352 -19.61 8.67 26.62
C ILE A 352 -20.31 7.50 25.92
N LEU A 353 -20.13 7.40 24.61
CA LEU A 353 -20.61 6.29 23.80
C LEU A 353 -19.43 5.78 22.99
N GLU A 354 -19.16 4.49 23.10
CA GLU A 354 -18.15 3.79 22.31
C GLU A 354 -18.71 3.48 20.91
N VAL A 355 -17.94 3.81 19.87
CA VAL A 355 -18.29 3.50 18.48
C VAL A 355 -17.21 2.61 17.89
N GLU A 356 -17.58 1.38 17.51
CA GLU A 356 -16.69 0.43 16.84
C GLU A 356 -16.95 0.45 15.33
N VAL A 357 -15.93 0.70 14.51
CA VAL A 357 -16.07 0.72 13.03
C VAL A 357 -15.71 -0.62 12.43
N GLU A 358 -16.70 -1.39 12.00
CA GLU A 358 -16.49 -2.68 11.33
C GLU A 358 -16.41 -2.48 9.80
N THR A 359 -15.20 -2.53 9.24
CA THR A 359 -15.01 -2.36 7.79
C THR A 359 -14.91 -3.70 7.05
N LYS A 360 -15.87 -3.95 6.15
CA LYS A 360 -15.85 -5.07 5.20
C LYS A 360 -15.21 -4.65 3.87
N TRP A 361 -14.38 -5.54 3.31
CA TRP A 361 -13.62 -5.28 2.08
C TRP A 361 -13.97 -6.21 0.93
N ASP A 362 -14.30 -5.62 -0.23
CA ASP A 362 -14.36 -6.30 -1.52
C ASP A 362 -13.11 -5.97 -2.35
N HIS A 363 -12.51 -6.98 -2.98
CA HIS A 363 -11.35 -6.79 -3.85
C HIS A 363 -11.75 -6.97 -5.32
N HIS A 364 -11.60 -5.91 -6.10
CA HIS A 364 -11.69 -5.98 -7.54
C HIS A 364 -10.29 -5.87 -8.15
N LYS A 365 -9.69 -7.02 -8.46
CA LYS A 365 -8.45 -7.06 -9.23
C LYS A 365 -8.79 -6.65 -10.66
N LEU A 366 -8.19 -5.55 -11.11
CA LEU A 366 -8.20 -5.21 -12.52
C LEU A 366 -7.49 -6.34 -13.27
N ASN A 367 -7.96 -6.70 -14.46
CA ASN A 367 -7.23 -7.62 -15.34
C ASN A 367 -6.60 -6.78 -16.47
N PRO A 368 -5.26 -6.66 -16.54
CA PRO A 368 -4.61 -5.83 -17.56
C PRO A 368 -5.02 -6.26 -18.97
N ASP A 369 -5.14 -7.56 -19.21
CA ASP A 369 -5.44 -8.12 -20.54
C ASP A 369 -6.89 -7.83 -20.98
N GLU A 370 -7.84 -7.75 -20.05
CA GLU A 370 -9.23 -7.39 -20.35
C GLU A 370 -9.38 -5.90 -20.68
N ILE A 371 -8.55 -5.05 -20.09
CA ILE A 371 -8.57 -3.60 -20.29
C ILE A 371 -7.80 -3.22 -21.57
N LEU A 372 -6.69 -3.90 -21.86
CA LEU A 372 -5.96 -3.76 -23.12
C LEU A 372 -6.85 -4.08 -24.33
N GLY A 373 -7.63 -5.17 -24.26
CA GLY A 373 -8.59 -5.51 -25.33
C GLY A 373 -9.71 -4.48 -25.51
N GLN A 374 -10.10 -3.76 -24.46
CA GLN A 374 -11.12 -2.69 -24.55
C GLN A 374 -10.54 -1.38 -25.11
N LEU A 375 -9.28 -1.07 -24.83
CA LEU A 375 -8.59 0.12 -25.35
C LEU A 375 -8.15 -0.04 -26.81
N GLU A 376 -7.85 -1.26 -27.27
CA GLU A 376 -7.61 -1.56 -28.69
C GLU A 376 -8.87 -1.37 -29.56
N ASP A 377 -10.08 -1.49 -28.99
CA ASP A 377 -11.34 -1.28 -29.69
C ASP A 377 -11.76 0.21 -29.76
N GLU A 378 -11.13 1.09 -28.97
CA GLU A 378 -11.43 2.54 -28.91
C GLU A 378 -10.41 3.43 -29.66
N ILE A 379 -9.31 2.85 -30.17
CA ILE A 379 -8.30 3.50 -31.04
C ILE A 379 -8.52 3.06 -32.49
#